data_AF-A0A5U3J0X9-F1
#
_entry.id   AF-A0A5U3J0X9-F1
#
_cell.length_a   1.000
_cell.length_b   1.000
_cell.length_c   1.000
_cell.angle_alpha   90.00
_cell.angle_beta   90.00
_cell.angle_gamma   90.00
#
_symmetry.space_group_name_H-M   'P 1'
#
loop_
_entity.id
_entity.type
_entity.pdbx_description
1 polymer ?
#
loop_
_entity_poly.entity_id
_entity_poly.type
_entity_poly.pdbx_seq_one_letter_code
_entity_poly.pdbx_strand_id
1 'polypeptide(L)'
;MAAKDIRFGEDARARMVRGVNVLANAVKATLGPKGRNVVLEKSFGAPTITKDGVSVAKEIELADKFENMGAQMVKEVASKTSDNAGDGTTTATVLAQALIREGMKAVAAGMNPMDLKRGIDKAVTSAVEELKKISKPCSTSKEIAQVGSISANSDTDIGELIAKAMDKVGKEGVITVEEGSGLENELDVVEGMQFDR
;
A
#
# COMPACT_ATOMS: atom_id res chain seq x y z
N MET A 1 -10.80 17.98 30.68
CA MET A 1 -10.11 16.96 29.86
C MET A 1 -10.83 15.64 30.05
N ALA A 2 -11.06 14.87 28.98
CA ALA A 2 -11.63 13.52 29.11
C ALA A 2 -10.65 12.58 29.82
N ALA A 3 -11.17 11.68 30.68
CA ALA A 3 -10.36 10.66 31.34
C ALA A 3 -9.64 9.77 30.31
N LYS A 4 -8.43 9.30 30.66
CA LYS A 4 -7.57 8.49 29.80
C LYS A 4 -7.46 7.08 30.36
N ASP A 5 -7.62 6.07 29.51
CA ASP A 5 -7.31 4.68 29.82
C ASP A 5 -5.85 4.41 29.45
N ILE A 6 -5.08 3.80 30.36
CA ILE A 6 -3.65 3.57 30.23
C ILE A 6 -3.36 2.09 30.47
N ARG A 7 -2.72 1.45 29.50
CA ARG A 7 -2.30 0.05 29.56
C ARG A 7 -0.80 -0.06 29.36
N PHE A 8 -0.21 -1.08 29.97
CA PHE A 8 1.24 -1.29 29.98
C PHE A 8 1.60 -2.70 29.51
N GLY A 9 2.85 -2.83 29.07
CA GLY A 9 3.48 -4.13 28.85
C GLY A 9 2.78 -4.99 27.79
N GLU A 10 2.63 -6.27 28.11
CA GLU A 10 2.14 -7.29 27.18
C GLU A 10 0.67 -7.11 26.81
N ASP A 11 -0.19 -6.71 27.75
CA ASP A 11 -1.62 -6.51 27.47
C ASP A 11 -1.81 -5.46 26.37
N ALA A 12 -1.20 -4.28 26.51
CA ALA A 12 -1.25 -3.21 25.50
C ALA A 12 -0.75 -3.71 24.13
N ARG A 13 0.40 -4.39 24.12
CA ARG A 13 1.03 -4.95 22.92
C ARG A 13 0.13 -5.98 22.23
N ALA A 14 -0.47 -6.90 22.98
CA ALA A 14 -1.36 -7.92 22.45
C ALA A 14 -2.60 -7.31 21.78
N ARG A 15 -3.19 -6.26 22.37
CA ARG A 15 -4.30 -5.53 21.75
C ARG A 15 -3.89 -4.88 20.43
N MET A 16 -2.77 -4.15 20.44
CA MET A 16 -2.28 -3.50 19.22
C MET A 16 -2.02 -4.51 18.10
N VAL A 17 -1.43 -5.68 18.41
CA VAL A 17 -1.21 -6.75 17.44
C VAL A 17 -2.52 -7.31 16.88
N ARG A 18 -3.58 -7.44 17.70
CA ARG A 18 -4.89 -7.85 17.18
C ARG A 18 -5.41 -6.87 16.15
N GLY A 19 -5.32 -5.57 16.42
CA GLY A 19 -5.72 -4.54 15.46
C GLY A 19 -4.91 -4.55 14.16
N VAL A 20 -3.58 -4.68 14.27
CA VAL A 20 -2.68 -4.88 13.11
C VAL A 20 -3.12 -6.09 12.29
N ASN A 21 -3.44 -7.21 12.95
CA ASN A 21 -3.85 -8.42 12.27
C ASN A 21 -5.20 -8.28 11.57
N VAL A 22 -6.18 -7.60 12.17
CA VAL A 22 -7.47 -7.35 11.51
C VAL A 22 -7.27 -6.58 10.21
N LEU A 23 -6.54 -5.46 10.26
CA LEU A 23 -6.26 -4.66 9.07
C LEU A 23 -5.47 -5.45 8.02
N ALA A 24 -4.37 -6.07 8.42
CA ALA A 24 -3.52 -6.78 7.48
C ALA A 24 -4.19 -8.01 6.88
N ASN A 25 -5.04 -8.72 7.63
CA ASN A 25 -5.77 -9.88 7.12
C ASN A 25 -6.82 -9.50 6.07
N ALA A 26 -7.47 -8.33 6.23
CA ALA A 26 -8.39 -7.81 5.22
C ALA A 26 -7.64 -7.37 3.96
N VAL A 27 -6.58 -6.57 4.12
CA VAL A 27 -5.80 -6.02 3.00
C VAL A 27 -5.06 -7.10 2.21
N LYS A 28 -4.42 -8.07 2.89
CA LYS A 28 -3.62 -9.10 2.20
C LYS A 28 -4.44 -10.02 1.29
N ALA A 29 -5.77 -10.08 1.47
CA ALA A 29 -6.64 -10.87 0.60
C ALA A 29 -6.64 -10.35 -0.84
N THR A 30 -6.28 -9.08 -1.05
CA THR A 30 -6.23 -8.44 -2.37
C THR A 30 -4.88 -8.59 -3.08
N LEU A 31 -3.88 -9.20 -2.45
CA LEU A 31 -2.51 -9.24 -2.97
C LEU A 31 -2.39 -10.11 -4.24
N GLY A 32 -1.80 -9.52 -5.29
CA GLY A 32 -1.36 -10.21 -6.50
C GLY A 32 -2.48 -10.51 -7.51
N PRO A 33 -2.16 -11.20 -8.62
CA PRO A 33 -3.11 -11.41 -9.73
C PRO A 33 -4.31 -12.29 -9.35
N LYS A 34 -4.16 -13.11 -8.30
CA LYS A 34 -5.23 -13.94 -7.72
C LYS A 34 -5.87 -13.30 -6.47
N GLY A 35 -5.63 -12.01 -6.26
CA GLY A 35 -6.26 -11.20 -5.23
C GLY A 35 -7.78 -11.32 -5.31
N ARG A 36 -8.39 -11.51 -4.14
CA ARG A 36 -9.84 -11.62 -3.97
C ARG A 36 -10.43 -10.22 -3.78
N ASN A 37 -11.69 -10.08 -4.19
CA ASN A 37 -12.44 -8.86 -3.96
C ASN A 37 -12.78 -8.72 -2.47
N VAL A 38 -12.71 -7.49 -1.99
CA VAL A 38 -13.25 -7.08 -0.70
C VAL A 38 -14.49 -6.23 -0.95
N VAL A 39 -15.55 -6.51 -0.21
CA VAL A 39 -16.81 -5.78 -0.29
C VAL A 39 -16.85 -4.78 0.86
N LEU A 40 -17.01 -3.51 0.51
CA LEU A 40 -17.06 -2.38 1.42
C LEU A 40 -18.49 -1.84 1.47
N GLU A 41 -19.04 -1.72 2.67
CA GLU A 41 -20.34 -1.12 2.89
C GLU A 41 -20.28 0.38 2.53
N LYS A 42 -21.38 0.91 1.98
CA LYS A 42 -21.61 2.34 1.85
C LYS A 42 -22.88 2.69 2.60
N SER A 43 -22.86 3.80 3.34
CA SER A 43 -24.04 4.26 4.09
C SER A 43 -25.26 4.55 3.21
N PHE A 44 -25.05 4.78 1.91
CA PHE A 44 -26.11 4.95 0.92
C PHE A 44 -25.71 4.25 -0.40
N GLY A 45 -26.68 3.60 -1.04
CA GLY A 45 -26.50 2.96 -2.34
C GLY A 45 -25.93 1.54 -2.27
N ALA A 46 -25.30 1.11 -3.37
CA ALA A 46 -24.72 -0.22 -3.50
C ALA A 46 -23.33 -0.31 -2.84
N PRO A 47 -22.92 -1.48 -2.31
CA PRO A 47 -21.60 -1.66 -1.75
C PRO A 47 -20.51 -1.51 -2.82
N THR A 48 -19.30 -1.14 -2.39
CA THR A 48 -18.14 -1.04 -3.28
C THR A 48 -17.35 -2.33 -3.26
N ILE A 49 -17.07 -2.86 -4.43
CA ILE A 49 -16.26 -4.06 -4.61
C ILE A 49 -14.89 -3.61 -5.10
N THR A 50 -13.83 -3.90 -4.34
CA THR A 50 -12.49 -3.45 -4.68
C THR A 50 -11.43 -4.52 -4.44
N LYS A 51 -10.34 -4.44 -5.22
CA LYS A 51 -9.07 -5.13 -4.97
C LYS A 51 -7.97 -4.16 -4.54
N ASP A 52 -8.28 -2.88 -4.42
CA ASP A 52 -7.30 -1.90 -3.97
C ASP A 52 -7.10 -2.02 -2.44
N GLY A 53 -5.88 -2.37 -2.04
CA GLY A 53 -5.51 -2.48 -0.63
C GLY A 53 -5.57 -1.15 0.12
N VAL A 54 -5.39 -0.02 -0.56
CA VAL A 54 -5.48 1.32 0.06
C VAL A 54 -6.92 1.62 0.43
N SER A 55 -7.84 1.44 -0.50
CA SER A 55 -9.28 1.58 -0.26
C SER A 55 -9.73 0.69 0.90
N VAL A 56 -9.31 -0.59 0.91
CA VAL A 56 -9.62 -1.50 2.03
C VAL A 56 -9.05 -1.00 3.36
N ALA A 57 -7.79 -0.56 3.39
CA ALA A 57 -7.15 -0.08 4.62
C ALA A 57 -7.82 1.19 5.17
N LYS A 58 -8.30 2.08 4.30
CA LYS A 58 -8.97 3.35 4.66
C LYS A 58 -10.27 3.13 5.42
N GLU A 59 -11.04 2.12 5.04
CA GLU A 59 -12.34 1.78 5.65
C GLU A 59 -12.23 1.04 7.00
N ILE A 60 -11.01 0.65 7.43
CA ILE A 60 -10.84 -0.12 8.66
C ILE A 60 -10.69 0.82 9.86
N GLU A 61 -11.73 0.84 10.68
CA GLU A 61 -11.74 1.44 12.02
C GLU A 61 -12.30 0.44 13.03
N LEU A 62 -11.60 0.29 14.16
CA LEU A 62 -11.94 -0.72 15.18
C LEU A 62 -12.56 -0.06 16.41
N ALA A 63 -13.56 -0.73 16.99
CA ALA A 63 -14.26 -0.24 18.17
C ALA A 63 -13.37 -0.19 19.43
N ASP A 64 -12.50 -1.18 19.63
CA ASP A 64 -11.52 -1.14 20.72
C ASP A 64 -10.41 -0.13 20.36
N LYS A 65 -10.20 0.84 21.24
CA LYS A 65 -9.25 1.94 21.01
C LYS A 65 -7.80 1.45 20.86
N PHE A 66 -7.38 0.42 21.59
CA PHE A 66 -6.01 -0.10 21.52
C PHE A 66 -5.78 -0.93 20.26
N GLU A 67 -6.78 -1.72 19.86
CA GLU A 67 -6.77 -2.40 18.57
C GLU A 67 -6.76 -1.38 17.43
N ASN A 68 -7.62 -0.36 17.51
CA ASN A 68 -7.66 0.70 16.49
C ASN A 68 -6.32 1.42 16.37
N MET A 69 -5.66 1.76 17.49
CA MET A 69 -4.30 2.34 17.44
C MET A 69 -3.31 1.45 16.65
N GLY A 70 -3.38 0.13 16.85
CA GLY A 70 -2.60 -0.84 16.06
C GLY A 70 -2.90 -0.77 14.56
N ALA A 71 -4.19 -0.78 14.21
CA ALA A 71 -4.64 -0.68 12.82
C ALA A 71 -4.22 0.66 12.18
N GLN A 72 -4.46 1.79 12.83
CA GLN A 72 -4.14 3.12 12.31
C GLN A 72 -2.64 3.30 12.03
N MET A 73 -1.75 2.73 12.86
CA MET A 73 -0.31 2.78 12.58
C MET A 73 0.08 2.04 11.29
N VAL A 74 -0.53 0.90 11.01
CA VAL A 74 -0.23 0.15 9.77
C VAL A 74 -0.91 0.78 8.57
N LYS A 75 -2.10 1.37 8.76
CA LYS A 75 -2.76 2.21 7.75
C LYS A 75 -1.86 3.36 7.31
N GLU A 76 -1.20 4.02 8.27
CA GLU A 76 -0.24 5.10 7.99
C GLU A 76 0.96 4.61 7.17
N VAL A 77 1.49 3.42 7.47
CA VAL A 77 2.57 2.80 6.69
C VAL A 77 2.13 2.53 5.25
N ALA A 78 0.92 2.00 5.07
CA ALA A 78 0.35 1.75 3.75
C ALA A 78 0.15 3.06 2.97
N SER A 79 -0.42 4.09 3.61
CA SER A 79 -0.65 5.40 2.98
C SER A 79 0.66 6.04 2.53
N LYS A 80 1.67 6.11 3.40
CA LYS A 80 2.98 6.68 3.04
C LYS A 80 3.68 5.92 1.93
N THR A 81 3.43 4.63 1.80
CA THR A 81 3.97 3.86 0.67
C THR A 81 3.28 4.28 -0.64
N SER A 82 1.96 4.45 -0.61
CA SER A 82 1.20 4.99 -1.74
C SER A 82 1.66 6.39 -2.12
N ASP A 83 1.84 7.28 -1.15
CA ASP A 83 2.16 8.68 -1.40
C ASP A 83 3.57 8.84 -2.01
N ASN A 84 4.50 7.97 -1.61
CA ASN A 84 5.88 8.04 -2.11
C ASN A 84 6.12 7.24 -3.40
N ALA A 85 5.39 6.14 -3.63
CA ALA A 85 5.69 5.18 -4.70
C ALA A 85 4.51 4.91 -5.65
N GLY A 86 3.28 5.29 -5.31
CA GLY A 86 2.07 5.06 -6.10
C GLY A 86 1.51 3.62 -6.06
N ASP A 87 2.29 2.65 -5.60
CA ASP A 87 1.93 1.22 -5.48
C ASP A 87 2.64 0.57 -4.27
N GLY A 88 2.32 -0.67 -3.95
CA GLY A 88 3.00 -1.50 -2.94
C GLY A 88 2.39 -1.43 -1.54
N THR A 89 1.23 -0.80 -1.39
CA THR A 89 0.57 -0.61 -0.09
C THR A 89 0.17 -1.93 0.59
N THR A 90 -0.34 -2.89 -0.18
CA THR A 90 -0.63 -4.25 0.29
C THR A 90 0.65 -4.96 0.71
N THR A 91 1.73 -4.83 -0.06
CA THR A 91 3.05 -5.42 0.26
C THR A 91 3.62 -4.84 1.56
N ALA A 92 3.58 -3.52 1.72
CA ALA A 92 4.02 -2.83 2.94
C ALA A 92 3.23 -3.30 4.16
N THR A 93 1.91 -3.46 4.02
CA THR A 93 1.02 -3.94 5.08
C THR A 93 1.37 -5.37 5.51
N VAL A 94 1.59 -6.28 4.54
CA VAL A 94 1.96 -7.67 4.81
C VAL A 94 3.33 -7.78 5.48
N LEU A 95 4.32 -7.00 5.02
CA LEU A 95 5.65 -6.93 5.63
C LEU A 95 5.58 -6.37 7.06
N ALA A 96 4.82 -5.31 7.28
CA ALA A 96 4.61 -4.73 8.61
C ALA A 96 3.99 -5.75 9.57
N GLN A 97 2.95 -6.47 9.13
CA GLN A 97 2.33 -7.53 9.93
C GLN A 97 3.36 -8.60 10.33
N ALA A 98 4.18 -9.08 9.39
CA ALA A 98 5.18 -10.11 9.64
C ALA A 98 6.24 -9.64 10.65
N LEU A 99 6.81 -8.45 10.44
CA LEU A 99 7.84 -7.88 11.32
C LEU A 99 7.31 -7.62 12.73
N ILE A 100 6.10 -7.06 12.84
CA ILE A 100 5.47 -6.82 14.14
C ILE A 100 5.21 -8.15 14.85
N ARG A 101 4.62 -9.14 14.16
CA ARG A 101 4.29 -10.42 14.80
C ARG A 101 5.51 -11.16 15.32
N GLU A 102 6.57 -11.27 14.52
CA GLU A 102 7.78 -11.98 14.94
C GLU A 102 8.58 -11.17 15.97
N GLY A 103 8.65 -9.84 15.82
CA GLY A 103 9.27 -8.96 16.82
C GLY A 103 8.59 -9.07 18.19
N MET A 104 7.26 -9.15 18.23
CA MET A 104 6.50 -9.27 19.48
C MET A 104 6.71 -10.61 20.17
N LYS A 105 6.85 -11.71 19.41
CA LYS A 105 7.24 -13.01 19.97
C LYS A 105 8.64 -12.97 20.59
N ALA A 106 9.59 -12.33 19.92
CA ALA A 106 10.96 -12.18 20.43
C ALA A 106 11.00 -11.35 21.72
N VAL A 107 10.23 -10.26 21.79
CA VAL A 107 10.08 -9.46 23.02
C VAL A 107 9.44 -10.27 24.14
N ALA A 108 8.41 -11.07 23.85
CA ALA A 108 7.79 -11.96 24.83
C ALA A 108 8.76 -13.03 25.36
N ALA A 109 9.73 -13.46 24.54
CA ALA A 109 10.81 -14.35 24.94
C ALA A 109 11.92 -13.65 25.77
N GLY A 110 11.77 -12.36 26.10
CA GLY A 110 12.70 -11.60 26.93
C GLY A 110 13.83 -10.90 26.16
N MET A 111 13.78 -10.87 24.83
CA MET A 111 14.77 -10.13 24.04
C MET A 111 14.57 -8.61 24.16
N ASN A 112 15.66 -7.85 24.11
CA ASN A 112 15.62 -6.38 24.19
C ASN A 112 14.96 -5.79 22.92
N PRO A 113 13.81 -5.07 23.04
CA PRO A 113 13.14 -4.47 21.89
C PRO A 113 14.00 -3.48 21.10
N MET A 114 14.92 -2.77 21.78
CA MET A 114 15.79 -1.79 21.13
C MET A 114 16.83 -2.47 20.25
N ASP A 115 17.36 -3.62 20.67
CA ASP A 115 18.34 -4.37 19.89
C ASP A 115 17.67 -5.10 18.73
N LEU A 116 16.45 -5.61 18.92
CA LEU A 116 15.62 -6.14 17.83
C LEU A 116 15.38 -5.07 16.76
N LYS A 117 14.98 -3.86 17.16
CA LYS A 117 14.80 -2.75 16.22
C LYS A 117 16.08 -2.43 15.45
N ARG A 118 17.22 -2.29 16.14
CA ARG A 118 18.52 -2.02 15.50
C ARG A 118 18.90 -3.11 14.49
N GLY A 119 18.65 -4.37 14.84
CA GLY A 119 18.88 -5.51 13.95
C GLY A 119 18.02 -5.46 12.69
N ILE A 120 16.72 -5.18 12.84
CA ILE A 120 15.79 -5.00 11.72
C ILE A 120 16.23 -3.82 10.84
N ASP A 121 16.55 -2.67 11.43
CA ASP A 121 16.98 -1.47 10.70
C ASP A 121 18.23 -1.78 9.85
N LYS A 122 19.23 -2.46 10.43
CA LYS A 122 20.45 -2.86 9.73
C LYS A 122 20.16 -3.82 8.57
N ALA A 123 19.29 -4.81 8.78
CA ALA A 123 18.90 -5.75 7.75
C ALA A 123 18.15 -5.06 6.59
N VAL A 124 17.26 -4.12 6.90
CA VAL A 124 16.54 -3.32 5.90
C VAL A 124 17.51 -2.48 5.08
N THR A 125 18.49 -1.81 5.71
CA THR A 125 19.51 -1.04 4.97
C THR A 125 20.24 -1.92 3.96
N SER A 126 20.76 -3.07 4.39
CA SER A 126 21.45 -3.99 3.48
C SER A 126 20.55 -4.55 2.38
N ALA A 127 19.29 -4.85 2.68
CA ALA A 127 18.32 -5.31 1.69
C ALA A 127 18.02 -4.23 0.63
N VAL A 128 17.87 -2.96 1.03
CA VAL A 128 17.65 -1.83 0.13
C VAL A 128 18.86 -1.58 -0.76
N GLU A 129 20.07 -1.68 -0.22
CA GLU A 129 21.29 -1.57 -1.01
C GLU A 129 21.37 -2.66 -2.08
N GLU A 130 21.05 -3.90 -1.73
CA GLU A 130 21.05 -5.00 -2.68
C GLU A 130 19.94 -4.87 -3.74
N LEU A 131 18.74 -4.43 -3.34
CA LEU A 131 17.64 -4.12 -4.26
C LEU A 131 18.04 -3.09 -5.32
N LYS A 132 18.82 -2.06 -4.94
CA LYS A 132 19.35 -1.07 -5.89
C LYS A 132 20.32 -1.69 -6.89
N LYS A 133 21.15 -2.65 -6.48
CA LYS A 133 22.12 -3.32 -7.36
C LYS A 133 21.46 -4.23 -8.39
N ILE A 134 20.39 -4.94 -7.99
CA ILE A 134 19.65 -5.82 -8.89
C ILE A 134 18.62 -5.10 -9.76
N SER A 135 18.36 -3.82 -9.47
CA SER A 135 17.43 -2.98 -10.22
C SER A 135 17.89 -2.81 -11.67
N LYS A 136 16.93 -2.86 -12.60
CA LYS A 136 17.16 -2.65 -14.03
C LYS A 136 16.38 -1.43 -14.49
N PRO A 137 17.03 -0.43 -15.13
CA PRO A 137 16.32 0.72 -15.69
C PRO A 137 15.29 0.30 -16.74
N CYS A 138 14.06 0.83 -16.65
CA CYS A 138 13.04 0.65 -17.68
C CYS A 138 13.28 1.66 -18.81
N SER A 139 13.86 1.18 -19.90
CA SER A 139 14.34 2.03 -21.00
C SER A 139 13.39 2.03 -22.18
N THR A 140 12.75 0.89 -22.46
CA THR A 140 11.92 0.67 -23.64
C THR A 140 10.43 0.85 -23.37
N SER A 141 9.64 1.28 -24.36
CA SER A 141 8.18 1.38 -24.26
C SER A 141 7.53 0.03 -23.93
N LYS A 142 8.15 -1.09 -24.35
CA LYS A 142 7.71 -2.44 -24.00
C LYS A 142 7.84 -2.72 -22.50
N GLU A 143 8.96 -2.35 -21.88
CA GLU A 143 9.17 -2.49 -20.44
C GLU A 143 8.20 -1.60 -19.65
N ILE A 144 7.96 -0.36 -20.12
CA ILE A 144 6.98 0.55 -19.52
C ILE A 144 5.57 -0.05 -19.58
N ALA A 145 5.15 -0.56 -20.75
CA ALA A 145 3.86 -1.21 -20.90
C ALA A 145 3.71 -2.42 -19.97
N GLN A 146 4.76 -3.24 -19.85
CA GLN A 146 4.77 -4.38 -18.94
C GLN A 146 4.59 -3.97 -17.47
N VAL A 147 5.30 -2.93 -17.03
CA VAL A 147 5.14 -2.40 -15.65
C VAL A 147 3.72 -1.89 -15.45
N GLY A 148 3.22 -1.06 -16.37
CA GLY A 148 1.85 -0.53 -16.32
C GLY A 148 0.79 -1.63 -16.27
N SER A 149 0.92 -2.67 -17.09
CA SER A 149 0.00 -3.80 -17.10
C SER A 149 0.01 -4.60 -15.81
N ILE A 150 1.19 -4.87 -15.24
CA ILE A 150 1.29 -5.62 -13.99
C ILE A 150 0.63 -4.85 -12.85
N SER A 151 0.91 -3.54 -12.73
CA SER A 151 0.28 -2.67 -11.73
C SER A 151 -1.23 -2.50 -11.96
N ALA A 152 -1.70 -2.56 -13.21
CA ALA A 152 -3.12 -2.56 -13.56
C ALA A 152 -3.78 -3.95 -13.47
N ASN A 153 -3.34 -4.83 -12.56
CA ASN A 153 -3.88 -6.19 -12.39
C ASN A 153 -3.87 -7.06 -13.66
N SER A 154 -2.78 -6.98 -14.43
CA SER A 154 -2.57 -7.70 -15.70
C SER A 154 -3.45 -7.23 -16.86
N ASP A 155 -3.90 -5.98 -16.83
CA ASP A 155 -4.59 -5.34 -17.94
C ASP A 155 -3.58 -4.83 -18.99
N THR A 156 -3.54 -5.50 -20.15
CA THR A 156 -2.63 -5.15 -21.25
C THR A 156 -3.00 -3.84 -21.91
N ASP A 157 -4.28 -3.54 -22.02
CA ASP A 157 -4.78 -2.38 -22.76
C ASP A 157 -4.39 -1.09 -22.01
N ILE A 158 -4.53 -1.10 -20.67
CA ILE A 158 -4.10 0.00 -19.81
C ILE A 158 -2.58 0.22 -19.88
N GLY A 159 -1.79 -0.85 -19.80
CA GLY A 159 -0.33 -0.73 -19.88
C GLY A 159 0.16 -0.18 -21.22
N GLU A 160 -0.44 -0.62 -22.33
CA GLU A 160 -0.14 -0.07 -23.66
C GLU A 160 -0.55 1.40 -23.80
N LEU A 161 -1.68 1.79 -23.23
CA LEU A 161 -2.17 3.17 -23.28
C LEU A 161 -1.24 4.11 -22.48
N ILE A 162 -0.78 3.68 -21.31
CA ILE A 162 0.22 4.42 -20.51
C ILE A 162 1.53 4.56 -21.29
N ALA A 163 2.03 3.50 -21.92
CA ALA A 163 3.27 3.57 -22.70
C ALA A 163 3.13 4.53 -23.89
N LYS A 164 2.00 4.50 -24.61
CA LYS A 164 1.70 5.45 -25.70
C LYS A 164 1.61 6.89 -25.19
N ALA A 165 1.01 7.12 -24.02
CA ALA A 165 0.94 8.43 -23.41
C ALA A 165 2.34 8.96 -23.08
N MET A 166 3.16 8.17 -22.38
CA MET A 166 4.54 8.52 -22.03
C MET A 166 5.43 8.75 -23.26
N ASP A 167 5.21 8.04 -24.37
CA ASP A 167 5.93 8.27 -25.63
C ASP A 167 5.56 9.60 -26.28
N LYS A 168 4.30 10.07 -26.12
CA LYS A 168 3.85 11.36 -26.67
C LYS A 168 4.29 12.56 -25.84
N VAL A 169 4.18 12.50 -24.50
CA VAL A 169 4.50 13.63 -23.61
C VAL A 169 5.91 13.58 -23.02
N GLY A 170 6.64 12.47 -23.24
CA GLY A 170 7.93 12.20 -22.62
C GLY A 170 7.79 11.55 -21.23
N LYS A 171 8.86 10.89 -20.76
CA LYS A 171 8.85 10.13 -19.48
C LYS A 171 8.60 11.01 -18.23
N GLU A 172 8.93 12.29 -18.32
CA GLU A 172 8.72 13.29 -17.26
C GLU A 172 7.58 14.25 -17.60
N GLY A 173 6.76 13.93 -18.62
CA GLY A 173 5.59 14.69 -19.00
C GLY A 173 4.42 14.49 -18.04
N VAL A 174 3.45 15.40 -18.09
CA VAL A 174 2.23 15.34 -17.27
C VAL A 174 1.21 14.42 -17.93
N ILE A 175 0.70 13.45 -17.18
CA ILE A 175 -0.39 12.55 -17.60
C ILE A 175 -1.53 12.70 -16.60
N THR A 176 -2.73 13.00 -17.09
CA THR A 176 -3.97 13.06 -16.31
C THR A 176 -4.91 11.95 -16.74
N VAL A 177 -5.79 11.52 -15.83
CA VAL A 177 -6.82 10.51 -16.09
C VAL A 177 -8.17 11.12 -15.74
N GLU A 178 -9.12 11.04 -16.66
CA GLU A 178 -10.47 11.56 -16.53
C GLU A 178 -11.51 10.47 -16.85
N GLU A 179 -12.73 10.61 -16.33
CA GLU A 179 -13.83 9.69 -16.67
C GLU A 179 -14.30 9.92 -18.12
N GLY A 180 -14.24 8.87 -18.94
CA GLY A 180 -14.71 8.92 -20.31
C GLY A 180 -16.24 8.95 -20.42
N SER A 181 -16.75 9.54 -21.50
CA SER A 181 -18.19 9.52 -21.84
C SER A 181 -18.61 8.28 -22.65
N GLY A 182 -17.65 7.55 -23.22
CA GLY A 182 -17.83 6.34 -24.00
C GLY A 182 -17.45 5.05 -23.26
N LEU A 183 -17.53 3.93 -23.97
CA LEU A 183 -17.12 2.60 -23.45
C LEU A 183 -15.64 2.30 -23.73
N GLU A 184 -15.01 3.03 -24.65
CA GLU A 184 -13.64 2.82 -25.08
C GLU A 184 -12.68 3.75 -24.33
N ASN A 185 -11.46 3.26 -24.08
CA ASN A 185 -10.39 4.10 -23.52
C ASN A 185 -9.81 4.97 -24.64
N GLU A 186 -9.71 6.27 -24.39
CA GLU A 186 -9.18 7.25 -25.34
C GLU A 186 -7.89 7.89 -24.82
N LEU A 187 -6.99 8.24 -25.73
CA LEU A 187 -5.76 8.98 -25.41
C LEU A 187 -5.70 10.24 -26.26
N ASP A 188 -5.96 11.38 -25.64
CA ASP A 188 -5.80 12.69 -26.25
C ASP A 188 -4.60 13.45 -25.67
N VAL A 189 -3.99 14.31 -26.47
CA VAL A 189 -2.87 15.17 -26.04
C VAL A 189 -3.30 16.60 -26.22
N VAL A 190 -3.46 17.29 -25.10
CA VAL A 190 -3.85 18.70 -25.05
C VAL A 190 -2.69 19.56 -24.59
N GLU A 191 -2.66 20.82 -25.04
CA GLU A 191 -1.71 21.80 -24.52
C GLU A 191 -2.19 22.29 -23.16
N GLY A 192 -1.39 22.05 -22.13
CA GLY A 192 -1.68 22.44 -20.75
C GLY A 192 -0.40 22.63 -19.93
N MET A 193 -0.55 23.08 -18.69
CA MET A 193 0.57 23.24 -17.77
C MET A 193 0.18 22.87 -16.34
N GLN A 194 1.09 22.21 -15.62
CA GLN A 194 0.96 21.92 -14.20
C GLN A 194 1.87 22.85 -13.40
N PHE A 195 1.37 23.38 -12.29
CA PHE A 195 2.14 24.17 -11.34
C PHE A 195 2.20 23.46 -9.98
N ASP A 196 3.37 23.42 -9.37
CA ASP A 196 3.51 22.99 -7.98
C ASP A 196 2.96 24.09 -7.06
N ARG A 197 1.90 23.79 -6.30
CA ARG A 197 1.33 24.65 -5.25
C ARG A 197 1.28 23.92 -3.93
#